data_AF-A0A7R7GNC4-F1
#
_entry.id   AF-A0A7R7GNC4-F1
#
_cell.length_a   1.000
_cell.length_b   1.000
_cell.length_c   1.000
_cell.angle_alpha   90.00
_cell.angle_beta   90.00
_cell.angle_gamma   90.00
#
_symmetry.space_group_name_H-M   'P 1'
#
loop_
_entity.id
_entity.type
_entity.pdbx_description
1 polymer ?
#
loop_
_entity_poly.entity_id
_entity_poly.type
_entity_poly.pdbx_seq_one_letter_code
_entity_poly.pdbx_strand_id
1 'polypeptide(L)'
;MTQPAETTGPADVPVTYRREWQDGFGARGWKLDIAIDDAFVIASTAYTGGNIPTSVLIHDIVDHHLCGFTLSGHRDEAMALAQLRERTGTDIRPDYAQMVDEDILQGRVNGEALETFLPPDLARQLPEAGTAAGRMRQLGEAVGTAGLRERLIDRFFELGEQGRECAEQAWRRLGLEYAQRPAIALALQRLLERADAWMLEQDIETLQGRFMITPTRYRLEMDGQVWEEKL
;
A
#
# COMPACT_ATOMS: atom_id res chain seq x y z
N MET A 1 26.30 11.81 12.74
CA MET A 1 25.27 11.33 11.80
C MET A 1 24.58 12.56 11.25
N THR A 2 24.74 12.84 9.96
CA THR A 2 24.14 13.99 9.29
C THR A 2 22.71 13.59 8.92
N GLN A 3 21.70 14.32 9.40
CA GLN A 3 20.33 14.13 8.92
C GLN A 3 20.31 14.35 7.40
N PRO A 4 19.64 13.49 6.61
CA PRO A 4 19.46 13.76 5.19
C PRO A 4 18.72 15.09 5.03
N ALA A 5 19.16 15.90 4.07
CA ALA A 5 18.57 17.21 3.82
C ALA A 5 17.08 17.08 3.51
N GLU A 6 16.25 17.93 4.13
CA GLU A 6 14.85 18.09 3.78
C GLU A 6 14.74 18.41 2.28
N THR A 7 14.00 17.60 1.53
CA THR A 7 13.72 17.90 0.13
C THR A 7 12.58 18.90 0.09
N THR A 8 12.90 20.17 -0.12
CA THR A 8 11.92 21.27 -0.17
C THR A 8 11.20 21.38 -1.52
N GLY A 9 11.28 20.34 -2.35
CA GLY A 9 10.62 20.27 -3.66
C GLY A 9 9.26 19.57 -3.58
N PRO A 10 8.42 19.68 -4.62
CA PRO A 10 7.20 18.88 -4.69
C PRO A 10 7.56 17.38 -4.63
N ALA A 11 6.76 16.58 -3.93
CA ALA A 11 6.81 15.14 -4.11
C ALA A 11 6.27 14.81 -5.50
N ASP A 12 7.14 14.26 -6.35
CA ASP A 12 6.86 13.84 -7.72
C ASP A 12 6.63 12.32 -7.69
N VAL A 13 5.40 11.90 -8.02
CA VAL A 13 4.99 10.49 -8.01
C VAL A 13 4.57 10.09 -9.43
N PRO A 14 5.48 9.50 -10.22
CA PRO A 14 5.18 9.06 -11.58
C PRO A 14 4.19 7.91 -11.60
N VAL A 15 3.24 7.95 -12.53
CA VAL A 15 2.19 6.95 -12.72
C VAL A 15 1.98 6.67 -14.20
N THR A 16 1.59 5.44 -14.50
CA THR A 16 1.26 5.01 -15.86
C THR A 16 -0.16 4.46 -15.89
N TYR A 17 -0.95 4.93 -16.85
CA TYR A 17 -2.21 4.32 -17.24
C TYR A 17 -2.01 3.35 -18.40
N ARG A 18 -2.72 2.23 -18.34
CA ARG A 18 -2.96 1.36 -19.50
C ARG A 18 -4.41 0.92 -19.53
N ARG A 19 -4.95 0.85 -20.75
CA ARG A 19 -6.27 0.27 -21.01
C ARG A 19 -6.32 -1.23 -20.68
N GLU A 20 -5.19 -1.90 -20.84
CA GLU A 20 -5.02 -3.31 -20.50
C GLU A 20 -3.61 -3.55 -19.95
N TRP A 21 -3.53 -4.17 -18.76
CA TRP A 21 -2.28 -4.62 -18.16
C TRP A 21 -2.06 -6.11 -18.40
N GLN A 22 -0.82 -6.49 -18.71
CA GLN A 22 -0.39 -7.89 -18.84
C GLN A 22 0.01 -8.47 -17.47
N ASP A 23 -0.77 -8.17 -16.43
CA ASP A 23 -0.52 -8.60 -15.04
C ASP A 23 -1.29 -9.86 -14.65
N GLY A 24 -1.83 -10.59 -15.63
CA GLY A 24 -2.64 -11.79 -15.43
C GLY A 24 -4.12 -11.52 -15.15
N PHE A 25 -4.50 -10.27 -14.88
CA PHE A 25 -5.89 -9.86 -14.69
C PHE A 25 -6.48 -9.14 -15.91
N GLY A 26 -5.64 -8.64 -16.82
CA GLY A 26 -6.10 -7.87 -17.99
C GLY A 26 -6.77 -6.56 -17.58
N ALA A 27 -6.52 -6.10 -16.35
CA ALA A 27 -7.27 -5.00 -15.76
C ALA A 27 -6.89 -3.68 -16.43
N ARG A 28 -7.89 -2.81 -16.62
CA ARG A 28 -7.67 -1.39 -16.94
C ARG A 28 -7.22 -0.67 -15.67
N GLY A 29 -6.27 0.25 -15.80
CA GLY A 29 -6.06 1.23 -14.74
C GLY A 29 -4.66 1.80 -14.67
N TRP A 30 -4.37 2.29 -13.49
CA TRP A 30 -3.19 3.05 -13.11
C TRP A 30 -2.26 2.19 -12.26
N LYS A 31 -0.96 2.39 -12.42
CA LYS A 31 0.09 1.92 -11.50
C LYS A 31 1.07 3.04 -11.24
N LEU A 32 1.73 3.01 -10.08
CA LEU A 32 2.94 3.80 -9.85
C LEU A 32 4.05 3.23 -10.73
N ASP A 33 4.86 4.09 -11.34
CA ASP A 33 5.90 3.64 -12.28
C ASP A 33 6.91 2.70 -11.61
N ILE A 34 7.16 2.90 -10.31
CA ILE A 34 8.03 2.05 -9.49
C ILE A 34 7.52 0.61 -9.31
N ALA A 35 6.25 0.33 -9.64
CA ALA A 35 5.61 -0.99 -9.50
C ALA A 35 5.14 -1.58 -10.84
N ILE A 36 5.54 -1.02 -11.98
CA ILE A 36 5.14 -1.53 -13.30
C ILE A 36 5.50 -3.01 -13.48
N ASP A 37 6.66 -3.42 -12.97
CA ASP A 37 7.18 -4.78 -13.08
C ASP A 37 6.93 -5.63 -11.81
N ASP A 38 6.23 -5.09 -10.81
CA ASP A 38 5.87 -5.84 -9.60
C ASP A 38 4.59 -6.65 -9.84
N ALA A 39 4.73 -7.98 -9.83
CA ALA A 39 3.62 -8.91 -10.05
C ALA A 39 2.60 -8.94 -8.90
N PHE A 40 2.94 -8.42 -7.72
CA PHE A 40 2.04 -8.33 -6.57
C PHE A 40 1.24 -7.03 -6.54
N VAL A 41 1.61 -6.03 -7.35
CA VAL A 41 0.89 -4.76 -7.44
C VAL A 41 0.00 -4.77 -8.67
N ILE A 42 -1.31 -4.68 -8.44
CA ILE A 42 -2.32 -4.72 -9.50
C ILE A 42 -2.66 -3.32 -10.01
N ALA A 43 -3.10 -3.22 -11.26
CA ALA A 43 -3.61 -1.96 -11.78
C ALA A 43 -4.95 -1.62 -11.12
N SER A 44 -5.20 -0.32 -10.89
CA SER A 44 -6.43 0.12 -10.26
C SER A 44 -7.05 1.34 -10.95
N THR A 45 -8.37 1.45 -10.85
CA THR A 45 -9.12 2.60 -11.40
C THR A 45 -9.33 3.65 -10.32
N ALA A 46 -10.03 4.74 -10.64
CA ALA A 46 -10.47 5.69 -9.61
C ALA A 46 -11.52 5.11 -8.63
N TYR A 47 -12.06 3.91 -8.90
CA TYR A 47 -13.11 3.32 -8.09
C TYR A 47 -12.66 3.07 -6.64
N THR A 48 -13.44 3.59 -5.69
CA THR A 48 -13.33 3.27 -4.27
C THR A 48 -14.18 2.02 -4.01
N GLY A 49 -13.57 0.90 -3.60
CA GLY A 49 -14.30 -0.31 -3.22
C GLY A 49 -15.32 0.01 -2.13
N GLY A 50 -16.56 -0.50 -2.23
CA GLY A 50 -17.69 -0.01 -1.39
C GLY A 50 -17.49 0.01 0.14
N ASN A 51 -16.45 -0.64 0.67
CA ASN A 51 -16.09 -0.66 2.10
C ASN A 51 -14.93 0.30 2.47
N ILE A 52 -14.09 0.71 1.51
CA ILE A 52 -12.93 1.58 1.75
C ILE A 52 -13.06 2.82 0.87
N PRO A 53 -13.14 4.04 1.46
CA PRO A 53 -13.41 5.27 0.70
C PRO A 53 -12.14 5.83 0.03
N THR A 54 -11.33 4.96 -0.58
CA THR A 54 -10.12 5.30 -1.33
C THR A 54 -9.93 4.30 -2.46
N SER A 55 -9.41 4.74 -3.60
CA SER A 55 -8.93 3.78 -4.60
C SER A 55 -7.60 3.17 -4.16
N VAL A 56 -7.28 2.01 -4.73
CA VAL A 56 -6.00 1.32 -4.50
C VAL A 56 -4.83 2.22 -4.89
N LEU A 57 -4.89 2.93 -6.03
CA LEU A 57 -3.81 3.85 -6.43
C LEU A 57 -3.56 4.94 -5.37
N ILE A 58 -4.62 5.51 -4.79
CA ILE A 58 -4.45 6.55 -3.77
C ILE A 58 -3.90 5.95 -2.47
N HIS A 59 -4.27 4.71 -2.14
CA HIS A 59 -3.66 3.96 -1.06
C HIS A 59 -2.16 3.75 -1.29
N ASP A 60 -1.76 3.25 -2.47
CA ASP A 60 -0.36 3.06 -2.85
C ASP A 60 0.46 4.35 -2.77
N ILE A 61 -0.12 5.48 -3.18
CA ILE A 61 0.55 6.79 -3.10
C ILE A 61 0.66 7.23 -1.64
N VAL A 62 -0.47 7.36 -0.94
CA VAL A 62 -0.53 8.08 0.35
C VAL A 62 -0.06 7.24 1.51
N ASP A 63 -0.42 5.95 1.51
CA ASP A 63 -0.26 5.07 2.66
C ASP A 63 1.02 4.22 2.55
N HIS A 64 1.51 3.94 1.34
CA HIS A 64 2.83 3.32 1.10
C HIS A 64 3.90 4.33 0.69
N HIS A 65 3.80 4.89 -0.52
CA HIS A 65 4.91 5.59 -1.17
C HIS A 65 5.35 6.84 -0.40
N LEU A 66 4.41 7.72 -0.04
CA LEU A 66 4.72 8.93 0.75
C LEU A 66 5.14 8.59 2.20
N CYS A 67 4.79 7.41 2.70
CA CYS A 67 5.24 6.89 4.00
C CYS A 67 6.63 6.23 3.94
N GLY A 68 7.18 6.03 2.74
CA GLY A 68 8.48 5.40 2.53
C GLY A 68 8.47 3.87 2.64
N PHE A 69 7.29 3.24 2.49
CA PHE A 69 7.15 1.78 2.45
C PHE A 69 7.26 1.26 1.02
N THR A 70 7.60 -0.02 0.86
CA THR A 70 7.46 -0.70 -0.44
C THR A 70 5.98 -0.93 -0.74
N LEU A 71 5.65 -1.07 -2.03
CA LEU A 71 4.27 -1.32 -2.49
C LEU A 71 3.84 -2.79 -2.37
N SER A 72 4.77 -3.68 -2.03
CA SER A 72 4.53 -5.10 -1.84
C SER A 72 5.28 -5.60 -0.62
N GLY A 73 4.82 -6.74 -0.08
CA GLY A 73 5.34 -7.35 1.14
C GLY A 73 4.39 -7.21 2.31
N HIS A 74 4.22 -8.27 3.11
CA HIS A 74 3.19 -8.29 4.15
C HIS A 74 3.45 -7.28 5.28
N ARG A 75 4.71 -7.00 5.59
CA ARG A 75 5.07 -6.03 6.63
C ARG A 75 4.72 -4.60 6.19
N ASP A 76 5.13 -4.23 4.98
CA ASP A 76 4.85 -2.91 4.44
C ASP A 76 3.34 -2.71 4.23
N GLU A 77 2.61 -3.74 3.79
CA GLU A 77 1.14 -3.74 3.74
C GLU A 77 0.52 -3.53 5.13
N ALA A 78 1.05 -4.21 6.17
CA ALA A 78 0.60 -4.00 7.54
C ALA A 78 0.73 -2.53 7.96
N MET A 79 1.88 -1.93 7.66
CA MET A 79 2.18 -0.53 7.97
C MET A 79 1.29 0.44 7.21
N ALA A 80 1.08 0.20 5.92
CA ALA A 80 0.23 1.02 5.07
C ALA A 80 -1.26 0.94 5.46
N LEU A 81 -1.80 -0.24 5.74
CA LEU A 81 -3.18 -0.40 6.20
C LEU A 81 -3.41 0.31 7.54
N ALA A 82 -2.42 0.37 8.43
CA ALA A 82 -2.52 1.18 9.63
C ALA A 82 -2.65 2.68 9.31
N GLN A 83 -1.94 3.19 8.30
CA GLN A 83 -2.06 4.58 7.83
C GLN A 83 -3.44 4.84 7.23
N LEU A 84 -3.92 3.91 6.41
CA LEU A 84 -5.25 3.94 5.82
C LEU A 84 -6.33 4.04 6.92
N ARG A 85 -6.30 3.12 7.89
CA ARG A 85 -7.21 3.12 9.04
C ARG A 85 -7.20 4.46 9.77
N GLU A 86 -6.01 5.00 10.07
CA GLU A 86 -5.89 6.27 10.77
C GLU A 86 -6.54 7.42 10.00
N ARG A 87 -6.43 7.45 8.67
CA ARG A 87 -6.97 8.56 7.86
C ARG A 87 -8.43 8.39 7.45
N THR A 88 -8.95 7.17 7.35
CA THR A 88 -10.33 6.91 6.89
C THR A 88 -11.28 6.41 7.98
N GLY A 89 -10.76 5.87 9.09
CA GLY A 89 -11.54 5.16 10.09
C GLY A 89 -12.04 3.78 9.66
N THR A 90 -11.54 3.25 8.52
CA THR A 90 -11.89 1.90 8.01
C THR A 90 -11.42 0.81 8.98
N ASP A 91 -12.26 -0.21 9.20
CA ASP A 91 -11.82 -1.43 9.88
C ASP A 91 -10.95 -2.28 8.94
N ILE A 92 -9.67 -2.42 9.28
CA ILE A 92 -8.66 -3.17 8.51
C ILE A 92 -8.45 -4.60 9.03
N ARG A 93 -9.16 -5.00 10.10
CA ARG A 93 -9.08 -6.39 10.60
C ARG A 93 -9.47 -7.41 9.51
N PRO A 94 -10.49 -7.18 8.66
CA PRO A 94 -10.83 -8.09 7.57
C PRO A 94 -9.68 -8.29 6.59
N ASP A 95 -8.96 -7.22 6.22
CA ASP A 95 -7.82 -7.28 5.30
C ASP A 95 -6.65 -8.10 5.88
N TYR A 96 -6.32 -7.87 7.16
CA TYR A 96 -5.32 -8.69 7.87
C TYR A 96 -5.73 -10.15 7.99
N ALA A 97 -7.01 -10.40 8.30
CA ALA A 97 -7.56 -11.75 8.38
C ALA A 97 -7.43 -12.48 7.03
N GLN A 98 -7.75 -11.80 5.92
CA GLN A 98 -7.62 -12.36 4.59
C GLN A 98 -6.17 -12.74 4.28
N MET A 99 -5.20 -11.83 4.49
CA MET A 99 -3.78 -12.14 4.28
C MET A 99 -3.29 -13.32 5.15
N VAL A 100 -3.75 -13.39 6.40
CA VAL A 100 -3.42 -14.52 7.28
C VAL A 100 -3.95 -15.83 6.71
N ASP A 101 -5.22 -15.85 6.31
CA ASP A 101 -5.91 -17.06 5.87
C ASP A 101 -5.42 -17.55 4.50
N GLU A 102 -5.19 -16.62 3.56
CA GLU A 102 -4.81 -16.92 2.18
C GLU A 102 -3.31 -17.24 2.06
N ASP A 103 -2.45 -16.51 2.79
CA ASP A 103 -1.00 -16.57 2.60
C ASP A 103 -0.25 -17.11 3.82
N ILE A 104 -0.35 -16.44 4.96
CA ILE A 104 0.54 -16.72 6.10
C ILE A 104 0.33 -18.15 6.64
N LEU A 105 -0.92 -18.60 6.79
CA LEU A 105 -1.22 -19.98 7.22
C LEU A 105 -0.78 -21.03 6.20
N GLN A 106 -0.62 -20.65 4.93
CA GLN A 106 -0.04 -21.49 3.87
C GLN A 106 1.49 -21.42 3.83
N GLY A 107 2.11 -20.71 4.78
CA GLY A 107 3.56 -20.51 4.84
C GLY A 107 4.09 -19.57 3.74
N ARG A 108 3.23 -18.74 3.16
CA ARG A 108 3.62 -17.75 2.15
C ARG A 108 3.80 -16.40 2.84
N VAL A 109 5.03 -15.88 2.81
CA VAL A 109 5.35 -14.54 3.29
C VAL A 109 6.09 -13.81 2.18
N ASN A 110 5.57 -12.68 1.72
CA ASN A 110 6.21 -11.81 0.76
C ASN A 110 7.07 -10.75 1.47
N GLY A 111 8.24 -10.43 0.90
CA GLY A 111 9.17 -9.40 1.38
C GLY A 111 10.18 -9.85 2.46
N GLU A 112 9.90 -10.94 3.20
CA GLU A 112 10.81 -11.44 4.25
C GLU A 112 10.65 -12.94 4.52
N ALA A 113 11.58 -13.50 5.31
CA ALA A 113 11.50 -14.88 5.77
C ALA A 113 10.39 -15.07 6.83
N LEU A 114 9.77 -16.25 6.84
CA LEU A 114 8.69 -16.59 7.77
C LEU A 114 9.09 -16.40 9.24
N GLU A 115 10.32 -16.78 9.59
CA GLU A 115 10.88 -16.64 10.94
C GLU A 115 10.97 -15.20 11.42
N THR A 116 11.25 -14.27 10.50
CA THR A 116 11.36 -12.84 10.80
C THR A 116 9.99 -12.17 10.92
N PHE A 117 9.03 -12.65 10.13
CA PHE A 117 7.67 -12.15 10.14
C PHE A 117 6.92 -12.54 11.43
N LEU A 118 7.03 -13.81 11.82
CA LEU A 118 6.29 -14.36 12.96
C LEU A 118 6.57 -13.61 14.29
N PRO A 119 5.60 -13.61 15.22
CA PRO A 119 5.85 -13.23 16.61
C PRO A 119 7.03 -14.04 17.20
N PRO A 120 7.93 -13.43 18.00
CA PRO A 120 9.12 -14.12 18.50
C PRO A 120 8.87 -15.41 19.30
N ASP A 121 7.72 -15.54 19.95
CA ASP A 121 7.27 -16.75 20.63
C ASP A 121 6.83 -17.86 19.68
N LEU A 122 6.21 -17.52 18.54
CA LEU A 122 5.82 -18.47 17.51
C LEU A 122 7.02 -18.87 16.65
N ALA A 123 7.90 -17.93 16.32
CA ALA A 123 9.13 -18.19 15.57
C ALA A 123 10.02 -19.23 16.28
N ARG A 124 10.11 -19.18 17.62
CA ARG A 124 10.85 -20.18 18.43
C ARG A 124 10.22 -21.57 18.45
N GLN A 125 8.93 -21.69 18.12
CA GLN A 125 8.21 -22.96 18.06
C GLN A 125 8.10 -23.49 16.64
N LEU A 126 8.53 -22.72 15.64
CA LEU A 126 8.51 -23.13 14.25
C LEU A 126 9.51 -24.28 14.06
N PRO A 127 9.11 -25.41 13.46
CA PRO A 127 10.01 -26.53 13.23
C PRO A 127 11.24 -26.10 12.42
N GLU A 128 12.41 -26.69 12.69
CA GLU A 128 13.66 -26.30 12.00
C GLU A 128 13.71 -26.79 10.54
N ALA A 129 13.02 -27.89 10.22
CA ALA A 129 13.05 -28.54 8.92
C ALA A 129 11.65 -28.64 8.28
N GLY A 130 11.62 -28.72 6.95
CA GLY A 130 10.41 -28.86 6.14
C GLY A 130 10.12 -27.64 5.28
N THR A 131 9.07 -27.74 4.45
CA THR A 131 8.59 -26.60 3.66
C THR A 131 7.89 -25.59 4.58
N ALA A 132 7.85 -24.31 4.20
CA ALA A 132 7.18 -23.28 5.01
C ALA A 132 5.72 -23.65 5.33
N ALA A 133 4.97 -24.17 4.34
CA ALA A 133 3.61 -24.67 4.52
C ALA A 133 3.52 -25.83 5.52
N GLY A 134 4.46 -26.79 5.45
CA GLY A 134 4.52 -27.92 6.39
C GLY A 134 4.84 -27.47 7.81
N ARG A 135 5.76 -26.52 7.95
CA ARG A 135 6.17 -25.93 9.24
C ARG A 135 5.03 -25.15 9.89
N MET A 136 4.28 -24.35 9.11
CA MET A 136 3.10 -23.63 9.61
C MET A 136 1.97 -24.58 10.03
N ARG A 137 1.76 -25.68 9.30
CA ARG A 137 0.77 -26.69 9.68
C ARG A 137 1.12 -27.34 11.02
N GLN A 138 2.37 -27.77 11.20
CA GLN A 138 2.84 -28.36 12.46
C GLN A 138 2.75 -27.35 13.62
N LEU A 139 3.10 -26.09 13.38
CA LEU A 139 2.92 -25.03 14.37
C LEU A 139 1.44 -24.90 14.77
N GLY A 140 0.53 -24.91 13.79
CA GLY A 140 -0.92 -24.88 14.02
C GLY A 140 -1.45 -26.08 14.81
N GLU A 141 -0.92 -27.28 14.57
CA GLU A 141 -1.24 -28.48 15.36
C GLU A 141 -0.76 -28.37 16.82
N ALA A 142 0.38 -27.71 17.05
CA ALA A 142 0.96 -27.55 18.38
C ALA A 142 0.26 -26.48 19.23
N VAL A 143 -0.10 -25.32 18.64
CA VAL A 143 -0.65 -24.18 19.38
C VAL A 143 -2.16 -23.99 19.19
N GLY A 144 -2.77 -24.76 18.28
CA GLY A 144 -4.16 -24.66 17.87
C GLY A 144 -4.39 -23.63 16.76
N THR A 145 -5.03 -24.07 15.66
CA THR A 145 -5.20 -23.25 14.44
C THR A 145 -5.94 -21.94 14.66
N ALA A 146 -7.02 -21.93 15.44
CA ALA A 146 -7.78 -20.71 15.72
C ALA A 146 -6.96 -19.69 16.53
N GLY A 147 -6.21 -20.17 17.53
CA GLY A 147 -5.31 -19.32 18.32
C GLY A 147 -4.15 -18.78 17.49
N LEU A 148 -3.57 -19.61 16.62
CA LEU A 148 -2.53 -19.20 15.67
C LEU A 148 -3.03 -18.08 14.75
N ARG A 149 -4.21 -18.25 14.16
CA ARG A 149 -4.82 -17.25 13.28
C ARG A 149 -4.96 -15.89 13.96
N GLU A 150 -5.56 -15.84 15.14
CA GLU A 150 -5.74 -14.57 15.86
C GLU A 150 -4.40 -13.94 16.25
N ARG A 151 -3.41 -14.74 16.67
CA ARG A 151 -2.06 -14.25 16.97
C ARG A 151 -1.36 -13.65 15.75
N LEU A 152 -1.59 -14.20 14.56
CA LEU A 152 -1.05 -13.66 13.31
C LEU A 152 -1.77 -12.36 12.90
N ILE A 153 -3.08 -12.25 13.12
CA ILE A 153 -3.82 -10.99 12.92
C ILE A 153 -3.28 -9.91 13.87
N ASP A 154 -3.09 -10.25 15.16
CA ASP A 154 -2.49 -9.34 16.13
C ASP A 154 -1.07 -8.92 15.72
N ARG A 155 -0.30 -9.84 15.12
CA ARG A 155 1.02 -9.52 14.56
C ARG A 155 0.94 -8.45 13.47
N PHE A 156 -0.02 -8.52 12.56
CA PHE A 156 -0.21 -7.46 11.56
C PHE A 156 -0.49 -6.11 12.23
N PHE A 157 -1.33 -6.06 13.27
CA PHE A 157 -1.54 -4.83 14.03
C PHE A 157 -0.25 -4.31 14.69
N GLU A 158 0.54 -5.19 15.31
CA GLU A 158 1.83 -4.81 15.91
C GLU A 158 2.79 -4.21 14.88
N LEU A 159 2.86 -4.81 13.68
CA LEU A 159 3.68 -4.31 12.57
C LEU A 159 3.16 -2.97 12.05
N GLY A 160 1.84 -2.82 11.96
CA GLY A 160 1.18 -1.57 11.61
C GLY A 160 1.61 -0.40 12.48
N GLU A 161 1.54 -0.58 13.81
CA GLU A 161 1.96 0.44 14.77
C GLU A 161 3.46 0.77 14.69
N GLN A 162 4.32 -0.22 14.39
CA GLN A 162 5.76 0.01 14.22
C GLN A 162 6.07 0.92 13.03
N GLY A 163 5.22 0.94 11.99
CA GLY A 163 5.42 1.78 10.81
C GLY A 163 5.16 3.27 11.04
N ARG A 164 4.43 3.64 12.11
CA ARG A 164 3.90 4.99 12.29
C ARG A 164 4.99 6.07 12.38
N GLU A 165 6.04 5.84 13.16
CA GLU A 165 7.13 6.81 13.29
C GLU A 165 7.87 6.98 11.96
N CYS A 166 8.09 5.88 11.22
CA CYS A 166 8.72 5.92 9.91
C CYS A 166 7.89 6.75 8.92
N ALA A 167 6.57 6.52 8.88
CA ALA A 167 5.65 7.28 8.04
C ALA A 167 5.68 8.77 8.35
N GLU A 168 5.58 9.15 9.63
CA GLU A 168 5.62 10.57 10.03
C GLU A 168 6.95 11.24 9.63
N GLN A 169 8.07 10.54 9.82
CA GLN A 169 9.37 11.06 9.40
C GLN A 169 9.48 11.17 7.87
N ALA A 170 8.91 10.23 7.10
CA ALA A 170 8.91 10.29 5.63
C ALA A 170 8.14 11.52 5.13
N TRP A 171 6.96 11.76 5.68
CA TRP A 171 6.15 12.93 5.36
C TRP A 171 6.89 14.24 5.65
N ARG A 172 7.54 14.35 6.82
CA ARG A 172 8.35 15.52 7.18
C ARG A 172 9.53 15.73 6.21
N ARG A 173 10.21 14.67 5.78
CA ARG A 173 11.30 14.76 4.80
C ARG A 173 10.84 15.32 3.45
N LEU A 174 9.59 15.03 3.06
CA LEU A 174 8.94 15.56 1.87
C LEU A 174 8.39 16.99 2.05
N GLY A 175 8.56 17.59 3.23
CA GLY A 175 7.99 18.90 3.57
C GLY A 175 6.46 18.89 3.69
N LEU A 176 5.84 17.72 3.84
CA LEU A 176 4.39 17.56 3.97
C LEU A 176 3.99 17.39 5.44
N GLU A 177 2.87 17.98 5.81
CA GLU A 177 2.30 17.83 7.16
C GLU A 177 1.58 16.48 7.28
N TYR A 178 2.07 15.60 8.16
CA TYR A 178 1.51 14.25 8.35
C TYR A 178 0.01 14.25 8.73
N ALA A 179 -0.45 15.30 9.41
CA ALA A 179 -1.87 15.47 9.74
C ALA A 179 -2.76 15.79 8.52
N GLN A 180 -2.19 16.22 7.40
CA GLN A 180 -2.93 16.55 6.18
C GLN A 180 -3.23 15.33 5.29
N ARG A 181 -2.75 14.13 5.65
CA ARG A 181 -2.98 12.86 4.93
C ARG A 181 -4.43 12.68 4.44
N PRO A 182 -5.49 12.83 5.28
CA PRO A 182 -6.85 12.67 4.80
C PRO A 182 -7.24 13.67 3.70
N ALA A 183 -6.85 14.94 3.85
CA ALA A 183 -7.17 16.00 2.91
C ALA A 183 -6.41 15.83 1.58
N ILE A 184 -5.14 15.45 1.66
CA ILE A 184 -4.31 15.14 0.49
C ILE A 184 -4.88 13.95 -0.27
N ALA A 185 -5.15 12.84 0.41
CA ALA A 185 -5.73 11.66 -0.21
C ALA A 185 -7.02 11.97 -0.96
N LEU A 186 -7.92 12.75 -0.35
CA LEU A 186 -9.17 13.15 -0.97
C LEU A 186 -8.95 14.04 -2.21
N ALA A 187 -7.98 14.97 -2.17
CA ALA A 187 -7.65 15.79 -3.33
C ALA A 187 -7.07 14.95 -4.48
N LEU A 188 -6.17 14.01 -4.18
CA LEU A 188 -5.61 13.10 -5.18
C LEU A 188 -6.68 12.17 -5.77
N GLN A 189 -7.61 11.68 -4.94
CA GLN A 189 -8.76 10.89 -5.37
C GLN A 189 -9.62 11.65 -6.40
N ARG A 190 -9.96 12.92 -6.13
CA ARG A 190 -10.71 13.75 -7.08
C ARG A 190 -9.95 13.99 -8.40
N LEU A 191 -8.64 14.19 -8.32
CA LEU A 191 -7.80 14.32 -9.51
C LEU A 191 -7.81 13.04 -10.34
N LEU A 192 -7.67 11.89 -9.67
CA LEU A 192 -7.69 10.58 -10.30
C LEU A 192 -9.04 10.28 -10.96
N GLU A 193 -10.17 10.58 -10.30
CA GLU A 193 -11.51 10.42 -10.86
C GLU A 193 -11.68 11.19 -12.17
N ARG A 194 -11.21 12.44 -12.21
CA ARG A 194 -11.29 13.29 -13.41
C ARG A 194 -10.40 12.76 -14.54
N ALA A 195 -9.19 12.34 -14.21
CA ALA A 195 -8.27 11.79 -15.19
C ALA A 195 -8.73 10.42 -15.72
N ASP A 196 -9.20 9.53 -14.86
CA ASP A 196 -9.70 8.20 -15.24
C ASP A 196 -10.93 8.31 -16.14
N ALA A 197 -11.87 9.23 -15.83
CA ALA A 197 -12.99 9.54 -16.71
C ALA A 197 -12.53 10.06 -18.08
N TRP A 198 -11.55 10.97 -18.12
CA TRP A 198 -11.01 11.48 -19.37
C TRP A 198 -10.31 10.39 -20.21
N MET A 199 -9.57 9.46 -19.59
CA MET A 199 -8.95 8.34 -20.33
C MET A 199 -10.00 7.49 -21.05
N LEU A 200 -11.15 7.28 -20.40
CA LEU A 200 -12.28 6.55 -20.97
C LEU A 200 -12.95 7.33 -22.11
N GLU A 201 -13.18 8.62 -21.92
CA GLU A 201 -13.80 9.47 -22.95
C GLU A 201 -12.94 9.59 -24.21
N GLN A 202 -11.62 9.64 -24.05
CA GLN A 202 -10.66 9.77 -25.16
C GLN A 202 -10.18 8.43 -25.73
N ASP A 203 -10.63 7.30 -25.18
CA ASP A 203 -10.20 5.94 -25.53
C ASP A 203 -8.67 5.77 -25.56
N ILE A 204 -7.99 6.31 -24.55
CA ILE A 204 -6.54 6.26 -24.44
C ILE A 204 -6.08 4.81 -24.21
N GLU A 205 -5.04 4.38 -24.93
CA GLU A 205 -4.45 3.05 -24.73
C GLU A 205 -3.43 3.03 -23.60
N THR A 206 -2.52 4.01 -23.62
CA THR A 206 -1.51 4.19 -22.58
C THR A 206 -1.15 5.66 -22.45
N LEU A 207 -0.87 6.10 -21.23
CA LEU A 207 -0.41 7.46 -20.97
C LEU A 207 0.41 7.48 -19.69
N GLN A 208 1.52 8.22 -19.73
CA GLN A 208 2.31 8.50 -18.54
C GLN A 208 1.88 9.83 -17.93
N GLY A 209 1.93 9.86 -16.60
CA GLY A 209 1.60 11.03 -15.82
C GLY A 209 2.43 11.12 -14.56
N ARG A 210 2.19 12.17 -13.78
CA ARG A 210 2.79 12.35 -12.47
C ARG A 210 1.87 13.12 -11.55
N PHE A 211 1.79 12.67 -10.30
CA PHE A 211 1.23 13.49 -9.24
C PHE A 211 2.31 14.43 -8.71
N MET A 212 2.01 15.73 -8.67
CA MET A 212 2.84 16.75 -8.05
C MET A 212 2.18 17.19 -6.76
N ILE A 213 2.80 16.88 -5.62
CA ILE A 213 2.22 17.09 -4.30
C ILE A 213 3.07 18.13 -3.55
N THR A 214 2.44 19.21 -3.13
CA THR A 214 3.04 20.26 -2.29
C THR A 214 2.13 20.55 -1.11
N PRO A 215 2.61 21.27 -0.06
CA PRO A 215 1.77 21.61 1.09
C PRO A 215 0.52 22.44 0.78
N THR A 216 0.45 23.08 -0.40
CA THR A 216 -0.64 24.00 -0.76
C THR A 216 -1.34 23.66 -2.08
N ARG A 217 -0.82 22.69 -2.84
CA ARG A 217 -1.25 22.44 -4.22
C ARG A 217 -0.98 21.00 -4.64
N TYR A 218 -1.95 20.43 -5.34
CA TYR A 218 -1.90 19.07 -5.86
C TYR A 218 -2.22 19.10 -7.34
N ARG A 219 -1.41 18.42 -8.14
CA ARG A 219 -1.67 18.27 -9.57
C ARG A 219 -1.50 16.86 -10.01
N LEU A 220 -2.20 16.55 -11.08
CA LEU A 220 -1.93 15.40 -11.92
C LEU A 220 -1.61 15.94 -13.30
N GLU A 221 -0.36 15.75 -13.73
CA GLU A 221 0.16 16.23 -15.01
C GLU A 221 0.36 15.04 -15.95
N MET A 222 -0.13 15.15 -17.18
CA MET A 222 0.01 14.18 -18.25
C MET A 222 0.32 14.91 -19.54
N ASP A 223 0.86 14.24 -20.55
CA ASP A 223 1.24 14.88 -21.81
C ASP A 223 0.08 15.71 -22.42
N GLY A 224 0.19 17.04 -22.28
CA GLY A 224 -0.81 18.01 -22.76
C GLY A 224 -2.03 18.26 -21.87
N GLN A 225 -2.15 17.63 -20.70
CA GLN A 225 -3.26 17.83 -19.75
C GLN A 225 -2.79 18.04 -18.32
N VAL A 226 -3.45 18.96 -17.61
CA VAL A 226 -3.16 19.25 -16.20
C VAL A 226 -4.46 19.38 -15.44
N TRP A 227 -4.63 18.56 -14.40
CA TRP A 227 -5.68 18.69 -13.41
C TRP A 227 -5.10 19.21 -12.11
N GLU A 228 -5.86 20.05 -11.39
CA GLU A 228 -5.38 20.72 -10.19
C GLU A 228 -6.44 20.83 -9.10
N GLU A 229 -5.99 20.66 -7.86
CA GLU A 229 -6.71 20.94 -6.63
C GLU A 229 -5.87 21.86 -5.73
N LYS A 230 -6.54 22.72 -4.95
CA LYS A 230 -5.93 23.59 -3.94
C LYS A 230 -6.53 23.28 -2.58
N LEU A 231 -5.70 23.35 -1.54
CA LEU A 231 -6.13 23.27 -0.14
C LEU A 231 -6.95 24.51 0.25
#